data_AF-A0A3N6NN36-F1
#
_entry.id   AF-A0A3N6NN36-F1
#
_cell.length_a   1.000
_cell.length_b   1.000
_cell.length_c   1.000
_cell.angle_alpha   90.00
_cell.angle_beta   90.00
_cell.angle_gamma   90.00
#
_symmetry.space_group_name_H-M   'P 1'
#
loop_
_entity.id
_entity.type
_entity.pdbx_description
1 polymer ?
#
loop_
_entity_poly.entity_id
_entity_poly.type
_entity_poly.pdbx_seq_one_letter_code
_entity_poly.pdbx_strand_id
1 'polypeptide(L)'
;IPDVIDLDELNTGQRREGIFYSFMVFLQKVGLAIGLFLVGVALDIAGFIESVPGETRPIQPESALLAIRVAIGPLPTVFLIVGLLLAYLYPITREVHDEILLKLRERGE
;
A
#
# COMPACT_ATOMS: atom_id res chain seq x y z
N ILE A 1 -11.77 -2.42 -3.55
CA ILE A 1 -12.41 -2.44 -2.21
C ILE A 1 -13.92 -2.55 -2.33
N PRO A 2 -14.64 -1.66 -3.04
CA PRO A 2 -16.09 -1.80 -3.17
C PRO A 2 -16.49 -3.17 -3.68
N ASP A 3 -15.80 -3.72 -4.68
CA ASP A 3 -16.11 -5.05 -5.25
C ASP A 3 -16.05 -6.20 -4.22
N VAL A 4 -15.19 -6.10 -3.20
CA VAL A 4 -15.12 -7.09 -2.11
C VAL A 4 -16.25 -6.88 -1.11
N ILE A 5 -16.60 -5.62 -0.84
CA ILE A 5 -17.69 -5.26 0.06
C ILE A 5 -19.02 -5.71 -0.55
N ASP A 6 -19.23 -5.47 -1.84
CA ASP A 6 -20.42 -5.90 -2.58
C ASP A 6 -20.55 -7.43 -2.58
N LEU A 7 -19.42 -8.14 -2.76
CA LEU A 7 -19.39 -9.60 -2.66
C LEU A 7 -19.68 -10.10 -1.23
N ASP A 8 -19.15 -9.44 -0.20
CA ASP A 8 -19.44 -9.76 1.21
C ASP A 8 -20.90 -9.48 1.57
N GLU A 9 -21.46 -8.38 1.10
CA GLU A 9 -22.87 -8.01 1.25
C GLU A 9 -23.78 -9.02 0.54
N LEU A 10 -23.39 -9.48 -0.65
CA LEU A 10 -24.10 -10.54 -1.36
C LEU A 10 -24.12 -11.86 -0.57
N ASN A 11 -22.99 -12.24 0.04
CA ASN A 11 -22.86 -13.51 0.76
C ASN A 11 -23.45 -13.47 2.18
N THR A 12 -23.36 -12.33 2.87
CA THR A 12 -23.72 -12.21 4.29
C THR A 12 -25.00 -11.41 4.54
N GLY A 13 -25.45 -10.63 3.55
CA GLY A 13 -26.57 -9.71 3.67
C GLY A 13 -26.33 -8.57 4.66
N GLN A 14 -25.07 -8.24 4.95
CA GLN A 14 -24.70 -7.15 5.85
C GLN A 14 -23.69 -6.24 5.16
N ARG A 15 -23.99 -4.95 5.09
CA ARG A 15 -23.06 -3.96 4.52
C ARG A 15 -22.04 -3.53 5.57
N ARG A 16 -20.84 -4.13 5.52
CA ARG A 16 -19.75 -3.94 6.51
C ARG A 16 -18.68 -2.94 6.07
N GLU A 17 -19.07 -1.95 5.29
CA GLU A 17 -18.16 -0.99 4.65
C GLU A 17 -17.18 -0.32 5.63
N GLY A 18 -17.68 0.13 6.79
CA GLY A 18 -16.85 0.79 7.81
C GLY A 18 -15.72 -0.09 8.37
N ILE A 19 -15.94 -1.40 8.50
CA ILE A 19 -14.93 -2.35 9.01
C ILE A 19 -13.83 -2.55 7.96
N PHE A 20 -14.20 -2.77 6.70
CA PHE A 20 -13.24 -2.95 5.61
C PHE A 20 -12.38 -1.70 5.41
N TYR A 21 -12.99 -0.51 5.36
CA TYR A 21 -12.24 0.74 5.20
C TYR A 21 -11.35 1.05 6.41
N SER A 22 -11.87 0.90 7.63
CA SER A 22 -11.06 1.19 8.83
C SER A 22 -9.85 0.26 8.93
N PHE A 23 -10.01 -1.03 8.63
CA PHE A 23 -8.92 -2.00 8.63
C PHE A 23 -7.89 -1.70 7.54
N MET A 24 -8.33 -1.35 6.33
CA MET A 24 -7.44 -0.98 5.23
C MET A 24 -6.59 0.27 5.56
N VAL A 25 -7.23 1.33 6.07
CA VAL A 25 -6.52 2.55 6.47
C VAL A 25 -5.59 2.29 7.65
N PHE A 26 -6.01 1.47 8.62
CA PHE A 26 -5.17 1.07 9.74
C PHE A 26 -3.90 0.35 9.26
N LEU A 27 -4.04 -0.69 8.43
CA LEU A 27 -2.91 -1.41 7.86
C LEU A 27 -2.00 -0.50 7.04
N GLN A 28 -2.57 0.42 6.27
CA GLN A 28 -1.80 1.41 5.52
C GLN A 28 -0.93 2.25 6.45
N LYS A 29 -1.49 2.78 7.55
CA LYS A 29 -0.75 3.59 8.52
C LYS A 29 0.34 2.80 9.24
N VAL A 30 0.05 1.57 9.63
CA VAL A 30 1.04 0.67 10.24
C VAL A 30 2.18 0.38 9.26
N GLY A 31 1.85 0.05 8.00
CA GLY A 31 2.84 -0.17 6.95
C GLY A 31 3.72 1.05 6.69
N LEU A 32 3.13 2.25 6.64
CA LEU A 32 3.87 3.51 6.51
C LEU A 32 4.81 3.76 7.69
N ALA A 33 4.33 3.56 8.92
CA ALA A 33 5.14 3.74 10.12
C ALA A 33 6.34 2.80 10.15
N ILE A 34 6.11 1.51 9.87
CA ILE A 34 7.16 0.49 9.80
C ILE A 34 8.14 0.82 8.67
N GLY A 35 7.64 1.15 7.48
CA GLY A 35 8.46 1.49 6.32
C GLY A 35 9.37 2.69 6.59
N LEU A 36 8.82 3.77 7.15
CA LEU A 36 9.59 4.96 7.48
C LEU A 36 10.65 4.67 8.55
N PHE A 37 10.31 3.88 9.58
CA PHE A 37 11.25 3.45 10.60
C PHE A 37 12.41 2.65 10.01
N LEU A 38 12.12 1.67 9.16
CA LEU A 38 13.15 0.84 8.51
C LEU A 38 14.06 1.65 7.59
N VAL A 39 13.51 2.60 6.83
CA VAL A 39 14.31 3.52 6.01
C VAL A 39 15.21 4.38 6.90
N GLY A 40 14.71 4.92 8.01
CA GLY A 40 15.51 5.68 8.96
C GLY A 40 16.70 4.88 9.51
N VAL A 41 16.44 3.65 9.98
CA VAL A 41 17.50 2.74 10.46
C VAL A 41 18.51 2.42 9.36
N ALA A 42 18.06 2.19 8.11
CA ALA A 42 18.94 1.91 6.99
C ALA A 42 19.85 3.12 6.66
N LEU A 43 19.33 4.34 6.77
CA LEU A 43 20.11 5.56 6.54
C LEU A 43 21.15 5.80 7.64
N ASP A 44 20.78 5.56 8.90
CA ASP A 44 21.70 5.66 10.04
C ASP A 44 22.88 4.68 9.88
N ILE A 45 22.59 3.41 9.57
CA ILE A 45 23.62 2.39 9.29
C ILE A 45 24.47 2.77 8.07
N ALA A 46 23.88 3.40 7.05
CA ALA A 46 24.59 3.83 5.85
C ALA A 46 25.48 5.08 6.06
N GLY A 47 25.47 5.68 7.26
CA GLY A 47 26.26 6.84 7.62
C GLY A 47 25.71 8.15 7.05
N PHE A 48 24.38 8.26 6.92
CA PHE A 48 23.75 9.49 6.45
C PHE A 48 24.11 10.68 7.35
N ILE A 49 24.55 11.79 6.75
CA ILE A 49 24.93 13.01 7.47
C ILE A 49 23.75 13.98 7.44
N GLU A 50 23.21 14.34 8.59
CA GLU A 50 22.11 15.30 8.65
C GLU A 50 22.55 16.70 8.19
N SER A 51 21.69 17.38 7.43
CA SER A 51 21.93 18.76 7.03
C SER A 51 21.40 19.70 8.11
N VAL A 52 22.28 20.49 8.72
CA VAL A 52 21.89 21.50 9.70
C VAL A 52 21.45 22.78 8.98
N PRO A 53 20.27 23.36 9.29
CA PRO A 53 19.84 24.63 8.71
C PRO A 53 20.84 25.74 9.03
N GLY A 54 21.33 26.43 7.99
CA GLY A 54 22.32 27.52 8.13
C GLY A 54 23.77 27.09 7.92
N GLU A 55 24.04 25.78 7.81
CA GLU A 55 25.37 25.26 7.46
C GLU A 55 25.47 24.87 5.98
N THR A 56 26.71 24.77 5.50
CA THR A 56 27.01 24.24 4.16
C THR A 56 26.59 22.77 4.07
N ARG A 57 25.91 22.40 2.99
CA ARG A 57 25.43 21.02 2.79
C ARG A 57 26.58 20.02 2.89
N PRO A 58 26.50 19.02 3.78
CA PRO A 58 27.57 18.03 3.92
C PRO A 58 27.66 17.14 2.68
N ILE A 59 28.88 16.69 2.37
CA ILE A 59 29.11 15.70 1.31
C ILE A 59 28.66 14.34 1.86
N GLN A 60 27.61 13.77 1.27
CA GLN A 60 27.08 12.46 1.68
C GLN A 60 27.99 11.31 1.25
N PRO A 61 28.17 10.28 2.07
CA PRO A 61 28.88 9.08 1.65
C PRO A 61 28.11 8.34 0.56
N GLU A 62 28.83 7.61 -0.30
CA GLU A 62 28.22 6.85 -1.39
C GLU A 62 27.23 5.79 -0.90
N SER A 63 27.48 5.21 0.28
CA SER A 63 26.59 4.26 0.96
C SER A 63 25.22 4.88 1.27
N ALA A 64 25.18 6.10 1.78
CA ALA A 64 23.93 6.80 2.09
C ALA A 64 23.16 7.17 0.81
N LEU A 65 23.88 7.61 -0.24
CA LEU A 65 23.26 7.88 -1.54
C LEU A 65 22.67 6.60 -2.17
N LEU A 66 23.36 5.47 -2.05
CA LEU A 66 22.85 4.18 -2.52
C LEU A 66 21.61 3.76 -1.74
N ALA A 67 21.63 3.86 -0.41
CA ALA A 67 20.49 3.54 0.45
C ALA A 67 19.25 4.35 0.06
N ILE A 68 19.39 5.66 -0.15
CA ILE A 68 18.30 6.53 -0.63
C ILE A 68 17.78 6.06 -1.99
N ARG A 69 18.67 5.82 -2.96
CA ARG A 69 18.29 5.38 -4.32
C ARG A 69 17.51 4.07 -4.28
N VAL A 70 17.96 3.12 -3.48
CA VAL A 70 17.28 1.83 -3.29
C VAL A 70 15.90 2.02 -2.68
N ALA A 71 15.79 2.85 -1.63
CA ALA A 71 14.54 3.09 -0.91
C ALA A 71 13.47 3.79 -1.75
N ILE A 72 13.85 4.66 -2.69
CA ILE A 72 12.89 5.41 -3.54
C ILE A 72 12.62 4.76 -4.90
N GLY A 73 13.51 3.91 -5.39
CA GLY A 73 13.44 3.36 -6.76
C GLY A 73 13.21 1.84 -6.78
N PRO A 74 14.28 1.03 -6.73
CA PRO A 74 14.20 -0.43 -6.80
C PRO A 74 13.22 -1.05 -5.81
N LEU A 75 13.23 -0.63 -4.55
CA LEU A 75 12.41 -1.24 -3.51
C LEU A 75 10.91 -1.01 -3.77
N PRO A 76 10.40 0.22 -3.96
CA PRO A 76 9.01 0.44 -4.37
C PRO A 76 8.63 -0.24 -5.68
N THR A 77 9.55 -0.31 -6.65
CA THR A 77 9.31 -0.96 -7.95
C THR A 77 9.02 -2.45 -7.77
N VAL A 78 9.76 -3.14 -6.91
CA VAL A 78 9.51 -4.56 -6.60
C VAL A 78 8.13 -4.74 -5.98
N PHE A 79 7.75 -3.90 -5.00
CA PHE A 79 6.42 -3.96 -4.39
C PHE A 79 5.30 -3.68 -5.39
N LEU A 80 5.50 -2.75 -6.34
CA LEU A 80 4.54 -2.48 -7.40
C LEU A 80 4.40 -3.66 -8.36
N ILE A 81 5.49 -4.32 -8.73
CA ILE A 81 5.44 -5.53 -9.58
C ILE A 81 4.67 -6.63 -8.86
N VAL A 82 4.94 -6.87 -7.58
CA VAL A 82 4.20 -7.86 -6.78
C VAL A 82 2.71 -7.48 -6.71
N GLY A 83 2.39 -6.21 -6.46
CA GLY A 83 1.02 -5.72 -6.44
C GLY A 83 0.31 -5.90 -7.78
N LEU A 84 1.01 -5.67 -8.89
CA LEU A 84 0.49 -5.89 -10.25
C LEU A 84 0.22 -7.37 -10.51
N LEU A 85 1.11 -8.27 -10.10
CA LEU A 85 0.91 -9.71 -10.23
C LEU A 85 -0.31 -10.19 -9.42
N LEU A 86 -0.46 -9.71 -8.18
CA LEU A 86 -1.62 -10.03 -7.35
C LEU A 86 -2.92 -9.47 -7.95
N ALA A 87 -2.89 -8.26 -8.50
CA ALA A 87 -4.03 -7.66 -9.18
C ALA A 87 -4.38 -8.42 -10.48
N TYR A 88 -3.40 -8.93 -11.20
CA TYR A 88 -3.62 -9.73 -12.40
C TYR A 88 -4.26 -11.09 -12.07
N LEU A 89 -3.90 -11.70 -10.93
CA LEU A 89 -4.49 -12.94 -10.43
C LEU A 89 -5.85 -12.73 -9.72
N TYR A 90 -6.33 -11.50 -9.65
CA TYR A 90 -7.54 -11.17 -8.91
C TYR A 90 -8.79 -11.72 -9.63
N PRO A 91 -9.64 -12.52 -8.94
CA PRO A 91 -10.70 -13.29 -9.60
C PRO A 91 -11.96 -12.47 -9.94
N ILE A 92 -12.12 -11.26 -9.41
CA ILE A 92 -13.28 -10.42 -9.71
C ILE A 92 -13.03 -9.68 -11.02
N THR A 93 -13.39 -10.35 -12.12
CA THR A 93 -13.41 -9.71 -13.44
C THR A 93 -14.63 -8.80 -13.56
N ARG A 94 -14.68 -8.03 -14.65
CA ARG A 94 -15.79 -7.13 -14.93
C ARG A 94 -17.13 -7.87 -15.01
N GLU A 95 -17.13 -9.05 -15.62
CA GLU A 95 -18.31 -9.90 -15.75
C GLU A 95 -18.81 -10.38 -14.39
N VAL A 96 -17.89 -10.80 -13.51
CA VAL A 96 -18.22 -11.23 -12.13
C VAL A 96 -18.78 -10.07 -11.33
N HIS A 97 -18.20 -8.88 -11.47
CA HIS A 97 -18.69 -7.68 -10.77
C HIS A 97 -20.10 -7.29 -11.24
N ASP A 98 -20.36 -7.31 -12.55
CA ASP A 98 -21.70 -7.03 -13.10
C ASP A 98 -22.75 -8.03 -12.59
N GLU A 99 -22.38 -9.32 -12.46
CA GLU A 99 -23.25 -10.35 -11.90
C GLU A 99 -23.56 -10.12 -10.42
N ILE A 100 -22.57 -9.69 -9.62
CA ILE A 100 -22.76 -9.35 -8.20
C ILE A 100 -23.76 -8.20 -8.07
N LEU A 101 -23.60 -7.14 -8.85
CA LEU A 101 -24.49 -5.96 -8.82
C LEU A 101 -25.92 -6.31 -9.24
N LEU A 102 -26.10 -7.19 -10.24
CA LEU A 102 -27.41 -7.70 -10.63
C LEU A 102 -28.10 -8.43 -9.48
N LYS A 103 -27.39 -9.35 -8.80
CA LYS A 103 -27.94 -10.12 -7.68
C LYS A 103 -28.30 -9.25 -6.48
N LEU A 104 -27.52 -8.20 -6.19
CA LEU A 104 -27.85 -7.23 -5.15
C LEU A 104 -29.14 -6.46 -5.49
N ARG A 105 -29.28 -5.99 -6.73
CA ARG A 105 -30.48 -5.30 -7.20
C ARG A 105 -31.73 -6.18 -7.11
N GLU A 106 -31.62 -7.47 -7.45
CA GLU A 106 -32.73 -8.43 -7.33
C GLU A 106 -33.18 -8.63 -5.87
N ARG A 107 -32.30 -8.43 -4.89
CA ARG A 107 -32.61 -8.48 -3.46
C ARG A 107 -33.27 -7.20 -2.93
N GLY A 108 -33.38 -6.15 -3.76
CA GLY A 108 -33.96 -4.87 -3.37
C GLY A 108 -33.02 -3.95 -2.59
N GLU A 109 -31.71 -4.20 -2.69
CA GLU A 109 -30.64 -3.33 -2.14
C GLU A 109 -29.91 -2.56 -3.25
#